data_AF-A0A7S3AZY0-F1
#
_entry.id   AF-A0A7S3AZY0-F1
#
_cell.length_a   1.000
_cell.length_b   1.000
_cell.length_c   1.000
_cell.angle_alpha   90.00
_cell.angle_beta   90.00
_cell.angle_gamma   90.00
#
_symmetry.space_group_name_H-M   'P 1'
#
loop_
_entity.id
_entity.type
_entity.pdbx_description
1 polymer ?
#
loop_
_entity_poly.entity_id
_entity_poly.type
_entity_poly.pdbx_seq_one_letter_code
_entity_poly.pdbx_strand_id
1 'polypeptide(L)'
;HLLLEVHSYSPYDFCGKPTTTSYDANVIDSWVTSLSNWATARNRSILVGEFGCRTSQTNTSGRYEWYSEMVQHCRSKGWAMTVWDDSGGFALLDRDSGVWDAQALRALGLERRARAAGLAIGELP
;
A
#
# COMPACT_ATOMS: atom_id res chain seq x y z
N HIS A 1 -17.66 14.93 -13.16
CA HIS A 1 -17.37 13.52 -12.81
C HIS A 1 -17.32 13.38 -11.30
N LEU A 2 -17.73 12.24 -10.77
CA LEU A 2 -17.77 11.97 -9.32
C LEU A 2 -17.04 10.65 -9.07
N LEU A 3 -16.15 10.65 -8.10
CA LEU A 3 -15.28 9.54 -7.73
C LEU A 3 -15.53 9.17 -6.27
N LEU A 4 -15.45 7.88 -5.95
CA LEU A 4 -15.39 7.40 -4.58
C LEU A 4 -13.93 7.30 -4.15
N GLU A 5 -13.58 8.01 -3.09
CA GLU A 5 -12.33 7.83 -2.37
C GLU A 5 -12.55 6.85 -1.21
N VAL A 6 -11.64 5.90 -1.04
CA VAL A 6 -11.64 4.95 0.08
C VAL A 6 -10.26 4.89 0.73
N HIS A 7 -10.24 4.61 2.03
CA HIS A 7 -9.01 4.33 2.78
C HIS A 7 -9.04 2.85 3.20
N SER A 8 -7.92 2.14 3.02
CA SER A 8 -7.85 0.71 3.34
C SER A 8 -6.52 0.34 4.00
N TYR A 9 -6.63 -0.12 5.25
CA TYR A 9 -5.55 -0.73 6.02
C TYR A 9 -5.87 -2.20 6.29
N SER A 10 -6.55 -2.87 5.35
CA SER A 10 -7.02 -4.25 5.51
C SER A 10 -5.93 -5.27 5.15
N PRO A 11 -5.76 -6.36 5.93
CA PRO A 11 -6.45 -6.66 7.19
C PRO A 11 -5.99 -5.74 8.32
N TYR A 12 -6.95 -5.18 9.07
CA TYR A 12 -6.64 -4.12 10.05
C TYR A 12 -5.77 -4.61 11.21
N ASP A 13 -5.96 -5.85 11.62
CA ASP A 13 -5.16 -6.56 12.63
C ASP A 13 -3.74 -6.94 12.15
N PHE A 14 -3.46 -6.82 10.86
CA PHE A 14 -2.12 -6.98 10.30
C PHE A 14 -1.49 -5.62 9.97
N CYS A 15 -2.19 -4.77 9.22
CA CYS A 15 -1.64 -3.53 8.66
C CYS A 15 -1.84 -2.28 9.52
N GLY A 16 -3.05 -2.08 10.08
CA GLY A 16 -3.44 -0.83 10.72
C GLY A 16 -3.12 -0.77 12.22
N LYS A 17 -3.53 -1.81 12.95
CA LYS A 17 -3.25 -2.05 14.36
C LYS A 17 -2.81 -3.52 14.55
N PRO A 18 -1.53 -3.81 14.28
CA PRO A 18 -0.96 -5.14 14.35
C PRO A 18 -1.27 -5.88 15.67
N THR A 19 -2.02 -6.98 15.57
CA THR A 19 -2.18 -8.02 16.59
C THR A 19 -1.81 -9.40 16.05
N THR A 20 -1.57 -9.53 14.74
CA THR A 20 -1.07 -10.72 14.05
C THR A 20 0.23 -10.40 13.30
N THR A 21 0.98 -11.43 12.92
CA THR A 21 2.23 -11.31 12.12
C THR A 21 2.13 -12.04 10.78
N SER A 22 0.91 -12.33 10.35
CA SER A 22 0.59 -12.93 9.07
C SER A 22 -0.83 -12.54 8.69
N TYR A 23 -1.16 -12.68 7.42
CA TYR A 23 -2.48 -12.35 6.91
C TYR A 23 -2.91 -13.34 5.83
N ASP A 24 -4.22 -13.44 5.61
CA ASP A 24 -4.79 -14.16 4.47
C ASP A 24 -4.82 -13.23 3.25
N ALA A 25 -4.04 -13.57 2.22
CA ALA A 25 -3.95 -12.80 0.98
C ALA A 25 -5.31 -12.62 0.28
N ASN A 26 -6.25 -13.56 0.48
CA ASN A 26 -7.58 -13.48 -0.13
C ASN A 26 -8.41 -12.28 0.38
N VAL A 27 -8.05 -11.70 1.53
CA VAL A 27 -8.76 -10.54 2.07
C VAL A 27 -8.62 -9.33 1.14
N ILE A 28 -7.47 -9.14 0.50
CA ILE A 28 -7.23 -8.04 -0.44
C ILE A 28 -8.10 -8.23 -1.69
N ASP A 29 -8.06 -9.41 -2.31
CA ASP A 29 -8.86 -9.71 -3.49
C ASP A 29 -10.37 -9.59 -3.21
N SER A 30 -10.82 -10.13 -2.07
CA SER A 30 -12.23 -10.06 -1.67
C SER A 30 -12.71 -8.61 -1.51
N TRP A 31 -11.88 -7.76 -0.92
CA TRP A 31 -12.16 -6.33 -0.77
C TRP A 31 -12.19 -5.61 -2.12
N VAL A 32 -11.17 -5.80 -2.97
CA VAL A 32 -11.10 -5.20 -4.31
C VAL A 32 -12.28 -5.65 -5.16
N THR A 33 -12.63 -6.93 -5.15
CA THR A 33 -13.76 -7.49 -5.91
C THR A 33 -15.08 -6.89 -5.45
N SER A 34 -15.32 -6.82 -4.14
CA SER A 34 -16.53 -6.22 -3.58
C SER A 34 -16.70 -4.75 -3.97
N LEU A 35 -15.63 -3.96 -3.82
CA LEU A 35 -15.65 -2.54 -4.15
C LEU A 35 -15.76 -2.31 -5.66
N SER A 36 -15.11 -3.14 -6.48
CA SER A 36 -15.23 -3.10 -7.95
C SER A 36 -16.65 -3.38 -8.41
N ASN A 37 -17.32 -4.38 -7.83
CA ASN A 37 -18.72 -4.69 -8.17
C ASN A 37 -19.65 -3.53 -7.83
N TRP A 38 -19.45 -2.91 -6.65
CA TRP A 38 -20.20 -1.72 -6.24
C TRP A 38 -20.00 -0.54 -7.20
N ALA A 39 -18.74 -0.29 -7.59
CA ALA A 39 -18.35 0.82 -8.45
C ALA A 39 -18.90 0.68 -9.87
N THR A 40 -18.78 -0.52 -10.45
CA THR A 40 -19.33 -0.85 -11.78
C THR A 40 -20.84 -0.68 -11.81
N ALA A 41 -21.55 -1.20 -10.80
CA ALA A 41 -23.01 -1.09 -10.72
C ALA A 41 -23.52 0.37 -10.65
N ARG A 42 -22.66 1.31 -10.24
CA ARG A 42 -22.99 2.74 -10.07
C ARG A 42 -22.28 3.65 -11.06
N ASN A 43 -21.52 3.09 -12.00
CA ASN A 43 -20.69 3.84 -12.93
C ASN A 43 -19.81 4.89 -12.21
N ARG A 44 -19.06 4.45 -11.20
CA ARG A 44 -18.14 5.29 -10.41
C ARG A 44 -16.70 4.81 -10.54
N SER A 45 -15.78 5.77 -10.58
CA SER A 45 -14.35 5.52 -10.45
C SER A 45 -13.94 5.45 -8.98
N ILE A 46 -12.88 4.69 -8.69
CA ILE A 46 -12.31 4.52 -7.35
C ILE A 46 -10.93 5.18 -7.28
N LEU A 47 -10.67 5.88 -6.18
CA LEU A 47 -9.34 6.24 -5.68
C LEU A 47 -9.15 5.57 -4.32
N VAL A 48 -8.06 4.84 -4.15
CA VAL A 48 -7.61 4.43 -2.82
C VAL A 48 -6.79 5.58 -2.25
N GLY A 49 -7.44 6.48 -1.50
CA GLY A 49 -6.85 7.71 -0.98
C GLY A 49 -5.80 7.47 0.11
N GLU A 50 -5.91 6.36 0.82
CA GLU A 50 -4.91 5.92 1.76
C GLU A 50 -4.83 4.41 1.81
N PHE A 51 -3.62 3.88 1.83
CA PHE A 51 -3.32 2.52 2.23
C PHE A 51 -1.92 2.46 2.82
N GLY A 52 -1.70 1.55 3.76
CA GLY A 52 -0.40 1.39 4.38
C GLY A 52 -0.36 0.19 5.31
N CYS A 53 0.84 -0.27 5.61
CA CYS A 53 1.11 -1.33 6.57
C CYS A 53 2.20 -0.89 7.54
N ARG A 54 1.96 -1.10 8.84
CA ARG A 54 2.84 -0.64 9.91
C ARG A 54 4.26 -1.17 9.78
N THR A 55 5.24 -0.34 10.15
CA THR A 55 6.67 -0.69 10.20
C THR A 55 6.99 -1.80 11.20
N SER A 56 6.10 -2.06 12.18
CA SER A 56 6.22 -3.22 13.07
C SER A 56 5.98 -4.56 12.36
N GLN A 57 5.42 -4.55 11.14
CA GLN A 57 5.45 -5.70 10.24
C GLN A 57 6.75 -5.67 9.44
N THR A 58 7.48 -6.78 9.41
CA THR A 58 8.78 -6.90 8.76
C THR A 58 8.65 -7.61 7.40
N ASN A 59 9.78 -7.76 6.70
CA ASN A 59 9.84 -8.63 5.52
C ASN A 59 9.36 -10.05 5.84
N THR A 60 9.75 -10.60 7.00
CA THR A 60 9.37 -11.95 7.42
C THR A 60 7.87 -12.06 7.72
N SER A 61 7.21 -10.99 8.16
CA SER A 61 5.76 -11.01 8.37
C SER A 61 4.95 -10.67 7.12
N GLY A 62 5.59 -10.33 6.00
CA GLY A 62 4.93 -10.11 4.71
C GLY A 62 4.54 -8.66 4.41
N ARG A 63 5.11 -7.65 5.09
CA ARG A 63 4.77 -6.23 4.83
C ARG A 63 4.90 -5.83 3.34
N TYR A 64 6.00 -6.22 2.70
CA TYR A 64 6.26 -5.87 1.30
C TYR A 64 5.49 -6.73 0.31
N GLU A 65 5.18 -7.98 0.68
CA GLU A 65 4.26 -8.83 -0.07
C GLU A 65 2.87 -8.19 -0.10
N TRP A 66 2.36 -7.76 1.04
CA TRP A 66 1.08 -7.06 1.15
C TRP A 66 1.03 -5.80 0.28
N TYR A 67 2.08 -4.96 0.31
CA TYR A 67 2.15 -3.78 -0.57
C TYR A 67 2.09 -4.17 -2.05
N SER A 68 2.82 -5.22 -2.45
CA SER A 68 2.83 -5.72 -3.82
C SER A 68 1.44 -6.21 -4.24
N GLU A 69 0.77 -7.01 -3.41
CA GLU A 69 -0.57 -7.53 -3.67
C GLU A 69 -1.61 -6.41 -3.77
N MET A 70 -1.63 -5.49 -2.81
CA MET A 70 -2.54 -4.35 -2.81
C MET A 70 -2.41 -3.52 -4.09
N VAL A 71 -1.17 -3.22 -4.49
CA VAL A 71 -0.88 -2.47 -5.72
C VAL A 71 -1.29 -3.25 -6.97
N GLN A 72 -1.00 -4.54 -7.04
CA GLN A 72 -1.36 -5.39 -8.18
C GLN A 72 -2.87 -5.47 -8.36
N HIS A 73 -3.62 -5.78 -7.30
CA HIS A 73 -5.08 -5.91 -7.37
C HIS A 73 -5.74 -4.58 -7.76
N CYS A 74 -5.36 -3.46 -7.14
CA CYS A 74 -5.93 -2.15 -7.48
C CYS A 74 -5.58 -1.71 -8.90
N ARG A 75 -4.31 -1.89 -9.35
CA ARG A 75 -3.90 -1.55 -10.72
C ARG A 75 -4.62 -2.41 -11.76
N SER A 76 -4.89 -3.69 -11.46
CA SER A 76 -5.66 -4.56 -12.36
C SER A 76 -7.07 -4.04 -12.66
N LYS A 77 -7.64 -3.23 -11.76
CA LYS A 77 -8.94 -2.56 -11.92
C LYS A 77 -8.84 -1.13 -12.46
N GLY A 78 -7.63 -0.66 -12.75
CA GLY A 78 -7.38 0.71 -13.23
C GLY A 78 -7.56 1.79 -12.16
N TRP A 79 -7.46 1.45 -10.88
CA TRP A 79 -7.65 2.40 -9.78
C TRP A 79 -6.40 3.22 -9.51
N ALA A 80 -6.60 4.50 -9.17
CA ALA A 80 -5.55 5.34 -8.61
C ALA A 80 -5.37 5.02 -7.12
N MET A 81 -4.17 5.24 -6.59
CA MET A 81 -3.85 4.97 -5.19
C MET A 81 -2.82 5.97 -4.65
N THR A 82 -2.90 6.26 -3.35
CA THR A 82 -1.93 7.04 -2.60
C THR A 82 -1.55 6.28 -1.34
N VAL A 83 -0.25 5.97 -1.21
CA VAL A 83 0.28 5.25 -0.05
C VAL A 83 0.46 6.23 1.11
N TRP A 84 0.12 5.78 2.32
CA TRP A 84 0.29 6.56 3.54
C TRP A 84 1.74 6.45 4.04
N ASP A 85 2.37 7.60 4.26
CA ASP A 85 3.70 7.72 4.85
C ASP A 85 3.69 8.86 5.87
N ASP A 86 3.78 8.51 7.15
CA ASP A 86 3.83 9.47 8.26
C ASP A 86 5.26 9.71 8.77
N SER A 87 6.29 9.08 8.18
CA SER A 87 7.66 9.00 8.73
C SER A 87 7.70 8.43 10.17
N GLY A 88 6.65 7.72 10.58
CA GLY A 88 6.49 7.12 11.89
C GLY A 88 6.04 5.66 11.76
N GLY A 89 4.83 5.37 12.22
CA GLY A 89 4.32 3.99 12.26
C GLY A 89 4.12 3.37 10.88
N PHE A 90 4.10 4.16 9.81
CA PHE A 90 3.94 3.75 8.41
C PHE A 90 5.08 4.24 7.53
N ALA A 91 6.22 4.60 8.11
CA ALA A 91 7.34 5.22 7.40
C ALA A 91 7.72 4.47 6.10
N LEU A 92 7.86 5.24 5.03
CA LEU A 92 8.48 4.86 3.75
C LEU A 92 9.66 5.75 3.40
N LEU A 93 9.62 7.01 3.84
CA LEU A 93 10.72 7.96 3.86
C LEU A 93 11.09 8.26 5.31
N ASP A 94 12.36 8.04 5.66
CA ASP A 94 12.94 8.70 6.82
C ASP A 94 13.21 10.16 6.46
N ARG A 95 12.44 11.08 7.04
CA ARG A 95 12.54 12.52 6.74
C ARG A 95 13.77 13.18 7.36
N ASP A 96 14.41 12.57 8.34
CA ASP A 96 15.64 13.10 8.94
C ASP A 96 16.86 12.82 8.05
N SER A 97 16.96 11.58 7.54
CA SER A 97 18.05 11.17 6.65
C SER A 97 17.76 11.40 5.16
N GLY A 98 16.49 11.60 4.79
CA GLY A 98 16.05 11.71 3.40
C GLY A 98 16.06 10.38 2.63
N VAL A 99 16.20 9.25 3.32
CA VAL A 99 16.33 7.92 2.73
C VAL A 99 14.96 7.26 2.58
N TRP A 100 14.66 6.77 1.37
CA TRP A 100 13.49 5.96 1.09
C TRP A 100 13.75 4.47 1.30
N ASP A 101 12.76 3.75 1.81
CA ASP A 101 12.75 2.28 1.93
C ASP A 101 12.79 1.60 0.56
N ALA A 102 13.93 0.95 0.27
CA ALA A 102 14.17 0.24 -0.97
C ALA A 102 13.18 -0.90 -1.23
N GLN A 103 12.82 -1.65 -0.18
CA GLN A 103 11.94 -2.81 -0.28
C GLN A 103 10.50 -2.36 -0.50
N ALA A 104 10.05 -1.32 0.21
CA ALA A 104 8.74 -0.74 -0.01
C ALA A 104 8.61 -0.11 -1.41
N LEU A 105 9.61 0.67 -1.86
CA LEU A 105 9.59 1.24 -3.20
C LEU A 105 9.58 0.15 -4.29
N ARG A 106 10.27 -0.97 -4.08
CA ARG A 106 10.22 -2.13 -4.98
C ARG A 106 8.82 -2.74 -5.02
N ALA A 107 8.22 -3.00 -3.85
CA ALA A 107 6.87 -3.56 -3.72
C ALA A 107 5.79 -2.66 -4.35
N LEU A 108 5.93 -1.34 -4.21
CA LEU A 108 5.03 -0.36 -4.82
C LEU A 108 5.24 -0.19 -6.35
N GLY A 109 6.30 -0.80 -6.91
CA GLY A 109 6.71 -0.64 -8.30
C GLY A 109 7.26 0.75 -8.63
N LEU A 110 7.84 1.43 -7.64
CA LEU A 110 8.36 2.80 -7.73
C LEU A 110 9.89 2.88 -7.75
N GLU A 111 10.60 1.81 -7.39
CA GLU A 111 12.07 1.80 -7.28
C GLU A 111 12.78 2.38 -8.51
N ARG A 112 12.40 1.97 -9.72
CA ARG A 112 13.04 2.47 -10.96
C ARG A 112 12.86 3.98 -11.12
N ARG A 113 11.67 4.50 -10.80
CA ARG A 113 11.38 5.94 -10.89
C ARG A 113 12.14 6.72 -9.84
N ALA A 114 12.22 6.19 -8.61
CA ALA A 114 12.98 6.79 -7.52
C ALA A 114 14.48 6.89 -7.87
N ARG A 115 15.07 5.82 -8.43
CA ARG A 115 16.47 5.83 -8.90
C ARG A 115 16.70 6.83 -10.04
N ALA A 116 15.79 6.89 -11.02
CA ALA A 116 15.88 7.85 -12.12
C ALA A 116 15.77 9.31 -11.64
N ALA A 117 15.03 9.55 -10.56
CA ALA A 117 14.92 10.85 -9.91
C ALA A 117 16.08 11.19 -8.95
N GLY A 118 17.07 10.30 -8.79
CA GLY A 118 18.22 10.53 -7.92
C GLY A 118 17.90 10.51 -6.42
N LEU A 119 16.79 9.86 -6.03
CA LEU A 119 16.42 9.75 -4.61
C LEU A 119 17.39 8.84 -3.86
N ALA A 120 17.69 9.19 -2.61
CA ALA A 120 18.41 8.29 -1.71
C ALA A 120 17.50 7.12 -1.34
N ILE A 121 17.98 5.90 -1.57
CA ILE A 121 17.21 4.66 -1.36
C ILE A 121 18.09 3.69 -0.58
N GLY A 122 17.57 3.14 0.52
CA GLY A 122 18.27 2.25 1.42
C GLY A 122 17.32 1.35 2.20
N GLU A 123 17.86 0.54 3.10
CA GLU A 123 17.03 -0.21 4.05
C GLU A 123 16.71 0.71 5.23
N LEU A 124 15.42 0.82 5.56
CA LEU A 124 14.99 1.48 6.79
C LEU A 124 15.00 0.47 7.96
N PRO A 125 15.29 0.92 9.19
CA PRO A 125 15.26 0.07 10.38
C PRO A 125 13.87 -0.52 10.69
#